data_AF-A0A9W9P6K7-F1
#
_entry.id   AF-A0A9W9P6K7-F1
#
_cell.length_a   1.000
_cell.length_b   1.000
_cell.length_c   1.000
_cell.angle_alpha   90.00
_cell.angle_beta   90.00
_cell.angle_gamma   90.00
#
_symmetry.space_group_name_H-M   'P 1'
#
loop_
_entity.id
_entity.type
_entity.pdbx_description
1 polymer ?
#
loop_
_entity_poly.entity_id
_entity_poly.type
_entity_poly.pdbx_seq_one_letter_code
_entity_poly.pdbx_strand_id
1 'polypeptide(L)'
;MSEGNVTVASTVLGTIGTVLWCIQLIPQIWFNWRRKQTDGFPATMMFLWASCAVPMGAYLILQDVNLPLQIQPQIFGFFSLVSWGQVLYYGHNYSALKATSVCLGASALFGGLEALLILTLRIPYNKGTTWPDIVVGVVAAVLLGGGLIPPYFELAKRDGRVIGFNWVFLSIDTLGGLFSLFALAAQGSFDILGGIMYIIVVVLELGIYISHIIWRIRYRKVLKEAKETGVSVDDLLDQRGRRKRIPQRTINRGISKAKDLLHHKRCQLPQRREEDVLM
;
A
#
# COMPACT_ATOMS: atom_id res chain seq x y z
N MET A 1 -4.29 28.10 31.79
CA MET A 1 -3.35 26.96 31.85
C MET A 1 -4.00 25.92 32.77
N SER A 2 -4.82 25.02 32.24
CA SER A 2 -5.27 23.86 33.01
C SER A 2 -4.22 22.78 32.87
N GLU A 3 -3.50 22.47 33.94
CA GLU A 3 -2.77 21.23 34.10
C GLU A 3 -3.78 20.07 34.09
N GLY A 4 -4.23 19.69 32.89
CA GLY A 4 -4.83 18.39 32.70
C GLY A 4 -3.70 17.40 32.89
N ASN A 5 -3.67 16.71 34.02
CA ASN A 5 -2.76 15.60 34.30
C ASN A 5 -2.68 14.72 33.04
N VAL A 6 -1.58 14.81 32.28
CA VAL A 6 -1.33 13.88 31.18
C VAL A 6 -1.35 12.51 31.81
N THR A 7 -2.39 11.73 31.52
CA THR A 7 -2.58 10.45 32.17
C THR A 7 -1.39 9.56 31.84
N VAL A 8 -0.90 8.77 32.80
CA VAL A 8 0.17 7.78 32.55
C VAL A 8 -0.23 6.89 31.36
N ALA A 9 -1.53 6.59 31.24
CA ALA A 9 -2.10 5.89 30.10
C ALA A 9 -1.84 6.62 28.77
N SER A 10 -2.14 7.92 28.66
CA SER A 10 -1.86 8.73 27.47
C SER A 10 -0.40 8.64 27.05
N THR A 11 0.53 8.82 27.99
CA THR A 11 1.97 8.78 27.70
C THR A 11 2.42 7.40 27.22
N VAL A 12 1.98 6.32 27.90
CA VAL A 12 2.32 4.95 27.54
C VAL A 12 1.77 4.59 26.16
N LEU A 13 0.49 4.85 25.92
CA LEU A 13 -0.18 4.56 24.64
C LEU A 13 0.46 5.36 23.49
N GLY A 14 0.74 6.66 23.70
CA GLY A 14 1.37 7.51 22.70
C GLY A 14 2.80 7.08 22.39
N THR A 15 3.55 6.63 23.40
CA THR A 15 4.90 6.09 23.22
C THR A 15 4.88 4.80 22.40
N ILE A 16 3.98 3.87 22.72
CA ILE A 16 3.80 2.63 21.95
C ILE A 16 3.46 2.97 20.50
N GLY A 17 2.49 3.86 20.28
CA GLY A 17 2.10 4.30 18.93
C GLY A 17 3.26 4.88 18.12
N THR A 18 4.02 5.78 18.75
CA THR A 18 5.20 6.42 18.14
C THR A 18 6.27 5.40 17.77
N VAL A 19 6.59 4.46 18.67
CA VAL A 19 7.60 3.42 18.43
C VAL A 19 7.19 2.51 17.28
N LEU A 20 5.92 2.09 17.23
CA LEU A 20 5.39 1.27 16.15
C LEU A 20 5.54 1.98 14.80
N TRP A 21 5.22 3.27 14.74
CA TRP A 21 5.38 4.05 13.51
C TRP A 21 6.84 4.27 13.08
N CYS A 22 7.76 4.38 14.03
CA CYS A 22 9.19 4.43 13.70
C CYS A 22 9.66 3.15 12.99
N ILE A 23 9.10 1.98 13.33
CA ILE A 23 9.56 0.69 12.80
C ILE A 23 8.66 0.10 11.70
N GLN A 24 7.51 0.70 11.43
CA GLN A 24 6.45 0.11 10.59
C GLN A 24 6.97 -0.33 9.21
N LEU A 25 7.82 0.48 8.58
CA LEU A 25 8.28 0.25 7.21
C LEU A 25 9.39 -0.81 7.11
N ILE A 26 10.04 -1.19 8.22
CA ILE A 26 11.14 -2.16 8.22
C ILE A 26 10.70 -3.53 7.64
N PRO A 27 9.59 -4.14 8.08
CA PRO A 27 9.06 -5.35 7.46
C PRO A 27 8.81 -5.24 5.96
N GLN A 28 8.32 -4.09 5.48
CA GLN A 28 8.06 -3.87 4.05
C GLN A 28 9.37 -3.77 3.26
N ILE A 29 10.36 -3.03 3.78
CA ILE A 29 11.69 -2.91 3.17
C ILE A 29 12.35 -4.29 3.04
N TRP A 30 12.28 -5.08 4.12
CA TRP A 30 12.82 -6.44 4.12
C TRP A 30 12.06 -7.35 3.14
N PHE A 31 10.72 -7.25 3.09
CA PHE A 31 9.89 -8.01 2.17
C PHE A 31 10.22 -7.73 0.70
N ASN A 32 10.36 -6.45 0.34
CA ASN A 32 10.78 -6.02 -0.99
C ASN A 32 12.18 -6.56 -1.33
N TRP A 33 13.12 -6.46 -0.39
CA TRP A 33 14.48 -6.96 -0.57
C TRP A 33 14.52 -8.49 -0.73
N ARG A 34 13.70 -9.24 0.00
CA ARG A 34 13.64 -10.71 -0.12
C ARG A 34 13.03 -11.15 -1.44
N ARG A 35 11.97 -10.49 -1.90
CA ARG A 35 11.25 -10.87 -3.12
C ARG A 35 11.89 -10.32 -4.40
N LYS A 36 12.69 -9.26 -4.33
CA LYS A 36 13.31 -8.57 -5.48
C LYS A 36 12.28 -8.07 -6.53
N GLN A 37 11.03 -7.89 -6.11
CA GLN A 37 9.93 -7.40 -6.94
C GLN A 37 9.01 -6.55 -6.07
N THR A 38 8.36 -5.56 -6.68
CA THR A 38 7.49 -4.59 -5.98
C THR A 38 6.11 -4.47 -6.63
N ASP A 39 5.65 -5.53 -7.31
CA ASP A 39 4.37 -5.55 -8.00
C ASP A 39 3.20 -5.23 -7.05
N GLY A 40 2.40 -4.23 -7.43
CA GLY A 40 1.25 -3.78 -6.64
C GLY A 40 1.59 -2.89 -5.44
N PHE A 41 2.89 -2.62 -5.19
CA PHE A 41 3.32 -1.68 -4.15
C PHE A 41 3.45 -0.26 -4.75
N PRO A 42 2.59 0.71 -4.39
CA PRO A 42 2.54 1.98 -5.11
C PRO A 42 3.75 2.89 -4.84
N ALA A 43 4.50 3.26 -5.88
CA ALA A 43 5.62 4.21 -5.76
C ALA A 43 5.15 5.58 -5.23
N THR A 44 4.00 6.06 -5.73
CA THR A 44 3.42 7.35 -5.35
C THR A 44 3.09 7.43 -3.87
N MET A 45 2.62 6.32 -3.26
CA MET A 45 2.38 6.26 -1.82
C MET A 45 3.67 6.55 -1.05
N MET A 46 4.75 5.82 -1.34
CA MET A 46 6.04 5.99 -0.67
C MET A 46 6.63 7.39 -0.88
N PHE A 47 6.47 7.97 -2.07
CA PHE A 47 6.95 9.32 -2.34
C PHE A 47 6.13 10.40 -1.61
N LEU A 48 4.79 10.27 -1.57
CA LEU A 48 3.92 11.18 -0.83
C LEU A 48 4.17 11.11 0.68
N TRP A 49 4.39 9.91 1.22
CA TRP A 49 4.76 9.71 2.62
C TRP A 49 6.13 10.28 2.95
N ALA A 50 7.12 10.08 2.08
CA ALA A 50 8.42 10.73 2.24
C ALA A 50 8.30 12.26 2.20
N SER A 51 7.46 12.78 1.31
CA SER A 51 7.22 14.22 1.17
C SER A 51 6.44 14.80 2.35
N CYS A 52 5.53 14.03 2.98
CA CYS A 52 4.77 14.48 4.14
C CYS A 52 5.62 14.58 5.41
N ALA A 53 6.72 13.82 5.49
CA ALA A 53 7.66 13.89 6.61
C ALA A 53 8.26 15.30 6.78
N VAL A 54 8.45 16.06 5.68
CA VAL A 54 9.02 17.41 5.68
C VAL A 54 8.13 18.40 6.46
N PRO A 55 6.87 18.65 6.08
CA PRO A 55 6.00 19.53 6.85
C PRO A 55 5.67 18.94 8.23
N MET A 56 5.56 17.62 8.36
CA MET A 56 5.27 16.98 9.65
C MET A 56 6.40 17.20 10.66
N GLY A 57 7.65 17.00 10.25
CA GLY A 57 8.84 17.23 11.08
C GLY A 57 8.99 18.70 11.45
N ALA A 58 8.84 19.61 10.48
CA ALA A 58 8.86 21.05 10.75
C ALA A 58 7.78 21.45 11.77
N TYR A 59 6.55 20.97 11.61
CA TYR A 59 5.45 21.23 12.53
C TYR A 59 5.78 20.75 13.96
N LEU A 60 6.19 19.49 14.13
CA LEU A 60 6.45 18.91 15.45
C LEU A 60 7.68 19.54 16.13
N ILE A 61 8.71 19.92 15.38
CA ILE A 61 9.88 20.64 15.92
C ILE A 61 9.50 22.05 16.36
N LEU A 62 8.63 22.75 15.62
CA LEU A 62 8.18 24.10 15.98
C LEU A 62 7.26 24.08 17.20
N GLN A 63 6.37 23.09 17.29
CA GLN A 63 5.50 22.88 18.45
C GLN A 63 6.26 22.45 19.72
N ASP A 64 7.56 22.16 19.61
CA ASP A 64 8.44 21.73 20.70
C ASP A 64 7.87 20.53 21.49
N VAL A 65 7.27 19.58 20.77
CA VAL A 65 6.73 18.36 21.36
C VAL A 65 7.84 17.43 21.85
N ASN A 66 7.50 16.39 22.61
CA ASN A 66 8.47 15.41 23.11
C ASN A 66 9.39 14.87 22.00
N LEU A 67 10.67 14.68 22.34
CA LEU A 67 11.71 14.26 21.40
C LEU A 67 11.35 13.04 20.52
N PRO A 68 10.69 11.96 21.03
CA PRO A 68 10.27 10.84 20.19
C PRO A 68 9.35 11.25 19.04
N LEU A 69 8.44 12.20 19.27
CA LEU A 69 7.51 12.70 18.26
C LEU A 69 8.22 13.59 17.22
N GLN A 70 9.28 14.30 17.61
CA GLN A 70 10.11 15.06 16.66
C GLN A 70 10.95 14.13 15.75
N ILE A 71 11.43 13.01 16.31
CA ILE A 71 12.27 12.03 15.58
C ILE A 71 11.43 11.15 14.64
N GLN A 72 10.19 10.85 15.00
CA GLN A 72 9.34 9.92 14.25
C GLN A 72 9.16 10.29 12.76
N PRO A 73 8.85 11.55 12.37
CA PRO A 73 8.78 11.96 10.97
C PRO A 73 10.08 11.71 10.20
N GLN A 74 11.23 11.88 10.84
CA GLN A 74 12.53 11.71 10.20
C GLN A 74 12.79 10.25 9.83
N ILE A 75 12.52 9.36 10.78
CA ILE A 75 12.63 7.91 10.57
C ILE A 75 11.64 7.45 9.51
N PHE A 76 10.39 7.92 9.61
CA PHE A 76 9.33 7.60 8.65
C PHE A 76 9.66 8.08 7.23
N GLY A 77 10.13 9.32 7.08
CA GLY A 77 10.53 9.89 5.79
C GLY A 77 11.71 9.14 5.18
N PHE A 78 12.73 8.82 5.99
CA PHE A 78 13.88 8.03 5.57
C PHE A 78 13.47 6.65 5.05
N PHE A 79 12.71 5.88 5.82
CA PHE A 79 12.27 4.55 5.40
C PHE A 79 11.31 4.59 4.21
N SER A 80 10.52 5.66 4.08
CA SER A 80 9.67 5.89 2.91
C SER A 80 10.52 6.11 1.65
N LEU A 81 11.60 6.90 1.72
CA LEU A 81 12.55 7.07 0.61
C LEU A 81 13.31 5.79 0.26
N VAL A 82 13.71 5.00 1.25
CA VAL A 82 14.34 3.68 1.02
C VAL A 82 13.36 2.76 0.28
N SER A 83 12.12 2.69 0.74
CA SER A 83 11.07 1.89 0.11
C SER A 83 10.74 2.38 -1.30
N TRP A 84 10.68 3.70 -1.51
CA TRP A 84 10.51 4.30 -2.83
C TRP A 84 11.67 3.94 -3.77
N GLY A 85 12.91 4.01 -3.29
CA GLY A 85 14.10 3.57 -4.03
C GLY A 85 14.05 2.10 -4.42
N GLN A 86 13.54 1.22 -3.55
CA GLN A 86 13.31 -0.18 -3.89
C GLN A 86 12.26 -0.35 -4.99
N VAL A 87 11.20 0.48 -5.03
CA VAL A 87 10.22 0.45 -6.12
C VAL A 87 10.82 0.96 -7.44
N LEU A 88 11.68 1.98 -7.40
CA LEU A 88 12.40 2.43 -8.59
C LEU A 88 13.33 1.34 -9.15
N TYR A 89 14.07 0.69 -8.26
CA TYR A 89 15.03 -0.36 -8.63
C TYR A 89 14.34 -1.65 -9.12
N TYR A 90 13.43 -2.21 -8.32
CA TYR A 90 12.79 -3.50 -8.62
C TYR A 90 11.56 -3.40 -9.53
N GLY A 91 10.86 -2.26 -9.54
CA GLY A 91 9.61 -2.09 -10.31
C GLY A 91 9.78 -1.33 -11.62
N HIS A 92 10.67 -0.34 -11.66
CA HIS A 92 10.86 0.54 -12.83
C HIS A 92 12.19 0.32 -13.57
N ASN A 93 12.94 -0.74 -13.23
CA ASN A 93 14.21 -1.10 -13.87
C ASN A 93 15.27 0.02 -13.84
N TYR A 94 15.25 0.89 -12.82
CA TYR A 94 16.34 1.84 -12.64
C TYR A 94 17.60 1.08 -12.23
N SER A 95 18.77 1.53 -12.69
CA SER A 95 20.04 1.01 -12.17
C SER A 95 20.18 1.36 -10.68
N ALA A 96 20.91 0.54 -9.93
CA ALA A 96 21.12 0.78 -8.49
C ALA A 96 21.71 2.18 -8.23
N LEU A 97 22.66 2.60 -9.07
CA LEU A 97 23.26 3.93 -8.99
C LEU A 97 22.22 5.04 -9.22
N LYS A 98 21.41 4.93 -10.29
CA LYS A 98 20.38 5.93 -10.60
C LYS A 98 19.33 6.02 -9.49
N ALA A 99 18.83 4.87 -9.01
CA ALA A 99 17.86 4.84 -7.92
C ALA A 99 18.43 5.47 -6.64
N THR A 100 19.68 5.12 -6.28
CA THR A 100 20.35 5.65 -5.09
C THR A 100 20.60 7.15 -5.21
N SER A 101 21.12 7.63 -6.35
CA SER A 101 21.35 9.06 -6.58
C SER A 101 20.07 9.88 -6.51
N VAL A 102 18.96 9.37 -7.05
CA VAL A 102 17.65 10.04 -6.97
C VAL A 102 17.14 10.07 -5.52
N CYS A 103 17.28 8.98 -4.76
CA CYS A 103 16.91 8.97 -3.34
C CYS A 103 17.78 9.92 -2.52
N LEU A 104 19.10 9.97 -2.74
CA LEU A 104 20.00 10.90 -2.05
C LEU A 104 19.68 12.37 -2.39
N GLY A 105 19.39 12.65 -3.66
CA GLY A 105 18.95 13.98 -4.09
C GLY A 105 17.63 14.38 -3.44
N ALA A 106 16.66 13.45 -3.36
CA ALA A 106 15.40 13.68 -2.67
C ALA A 106 15.60 13.90 -1.16
N SER A 107 16.45 13.10 -0.48
CA SER A 107 16.78 13.29 0.93
C SER A 107 17.40 14.66 1.21
N ALA A 108 18.36 15.09 0.38
CA ALA A 108 19.00 16.39 0.52
C ALA A 108 18.00 17.54 0.30
N LEU A 109 17.14 17.42 -0.71
CA LEU A 109 16.06 18.38 -0.97
C LEU A 109 15.08 18.45 0.21
N PHE A 110 14.63 17.31 0.71
CA PHE A 110 13.67 17.24 1.82
C PHE A 110 14.24 17.82 3.11
N GLY A 111 15.48 17.47 3.47
CA GLY A 111 16.15 18.07 4.61
C GLY A 111 16.37 19.58 4.46
N GLY A 112 16.71 20.04 3.24
CA GLY A 112 16.84 21.48 2.95
C GLY A 112 15.52 22.23 3.05
N LEU A 113 14.44 21.66 2.54
CA LEU A 113 13.09 22.24 2.62
C LEU A 113 12.59 22.26 4.07
N GLU A 114 12.83 21.20 4.84
CA GLU A 114 12.47 21.15 6.25
C GLU A 114 13.23 22.21 7.06
N ALA A 115 14.55 22.30 6.89
CA ALA A 115 15.36 23.31 7.55
C ALA A 115 14.88 24.74 7.19
N LEU A 116 14.57 24.98 5.92
CA LEU A 116 14.00 26.25 5.47
C LEU A 116 12.66 26.55 6.14
N LEU A 117 11.74 25.58 6.20
CA LEU A 117 10.46 25.73 6.89
C LEU A 117 10.64 26.04 8.37
N ILE A 118 11.51 25.30 9.08
CA ILE A 118 11.78 25.53 10.50
C ILE A 118 12.33 26.94 10.72
N LEU A 119 13.36 27.35 9.96
CA LEU A 119 14.00 28.66 10.14
C LEU A 119 13.05 29.82 9.82
N THR A 120 12.23 29.68 8.78
CA THR A 120 11.28 30.72 8.37
C THR A 120 10.10 30.85 9.33
N LEU A 121 9.55 29.73 9.82
CA LEU A 121 8.38 29.71 10.69
C LEU A 121 8.71 29.89 12.17
N ARG A 122 9.95 29.63 12.59
CA ARG A 122 10.37 29.90 13.98
C ARG A 122 10.28 31.37 14.36
N ILE A 123 10.50 32.29 13.42
CA ILE A 123 10.40 33.74 13.66
C ILE A 123 8.97 34.17 14.04
N PRO A 124 7.92 33.90 13.22
CA PRO A 124 6.54 34.23 13.59
C PRO A 124 6.04 33.41 14.78
N TYR A 125 6.45 32.15 14.91
CA TYR A 125 6.09 31.31 16.05
C TYR A 125 6.55 31.90 17.38
N ASN A 126 7.81 32.31 17.47
CA ASN A 126 8.37 32.96 18.67
C ASN A 126 7.73 34.33 18.97
N LYS A 127 7.09 34.96 17.98
CA LYS A 127 6.30 36.19 18.15
C LYS A 127 4.84 35.90 18.54
N GLY A 128 4.49 34.64 18.82
CA GLY A 128 3.16 34.21 19.23
C GLY A 128 2.17 33.99 18.07
N THR A 129 2.64 34.03 16.83
CA THR A 129 1.79 33.80 15.64
C THR A 129 1.90 32.34 15.21
N THR A 130 0.95 31.51 15.65
CA THR A 130 0.97 30.05 15.45
C THR A 130 0.24 29.58 14.18
N TRP A 131 -0.72 30.33 13.63
CA TRP A 131 -1.47 29.87 12.44
C TRP A 131 -0.61 29.34 11.26
N PRO A 132 0.60 29.86 10.96
CA PRO A 132 1.43 29.31 9.88
C PRO A 132 1.92 27.89 10.15
N ASP A 133 2.18 27.54 11.42
CA ASP A 133 2.57 26.17 11.79
C ASP A 133 1.42 25.20 11.55
N ILE A 134 0.18 25.60 11.86
CA ILE A 134 -1.02 24.77 11.72
C ILE A 134 -1.24 24.46 10.24
N VAL A 135 -1.04 25.45 9.36
CA VAL A 135 -1.14 25.25 7.91
C VAL A 135 -0.14 24.18 7.44
N VAL A 136 1.09 24.22 7.94
CA VAL A 136 2.09 23.19 7.62
C VAL A 136 1.66 21.82 8.14
N GLY A 137 1.13 21.74 9.36
CA GLY A 137 0.54 20.51 9.90
C GLY A 137 -0.61 19.97 9.05
N VAL A 138 -1.50 20.84 8.56
CA VAL A 138 -2.60 20.45 7.64
C VAL A 138 -2.06 19.93 6.31
N VAL A 139 -1.02 20.56 5.74
CA VAL A 139 -0.37 20.06 4.53
C VAL A 139 0.20 18.66 4.76
N ALA A 140 0.84 18.42 5.91
CA ALA A 140 1.32 17.09 6.28
C ALA A 140 0.18 16.07 6.35
N ALA A 141 -0.95 16.43 6.98
CA ALA A 141 -2.15 15.59 7.06
C ALA A 141 -2.70 15.20 5.68
N VAL A 142 -2.80 16.17 4.76
CA VAL A 142 -3.30 15.93 3.40
C VAL A 142 -2.36 15.02 2.62
N LEU A 143 -1.04 15.23 2.72
CA LEU A 143 -0.06 14.38 2.05
C LEU A 143 -0.05 12.95 2.61
N LEU A 144 -0.16 12.80 3.93
CA LEU A 144 -0.22 11.49 4.60
C LEU A 144 -1.45 10.69 4.16
N GLY A 145 -2.64 11.29 4.25
CA GLY A 145 -3.90 10.69 3.80
C GLY A 145 -3.93 10.45 2.29
N GLY A 146 -3.41 11.41 1.51
CA GLY A 146 -3.26 11.29 0.07
C GLY A 146 -2.36 10.13 -0.35
N GLY A 147 -1.32 9.83 0.43
CA GLY A 147 -0.44 8.68 0.23
C GLY A 147 -1.16 7.34 0.32
N LEU A 148 -2.27 7.26 1.08
CA LEU A 148 -3.09 6.04 1.20
C LEU A 148 -4.10 5.86 0.07
N ILE A 149 -4.27 6.83 -0.84
CA ILE A 149 -5.18 6.74 -2.00
C ILE A 149 -4.64 5.81 -3.11
N PRO A 150 -3.36 5.91 -3.56
CA PRO A 150 -2.78 5.01 -4.58
C PRO A 150 -3.00 3.50 -4.35
N PRO A 151 -2.86 2.96 -3.10
CA PRO A 151 -3.23 1.58 -2.80
C PRO A 151 -4.63 1.19 -3.27
N TYR A 152 -5.64 2.05 -3.10
CA TYR A 152 -7.02 1.75 -3.52
C TYR A 152 -7.16 1.61 -5.03
N PHE A 153 -6.41 2.39 -5.81
CA PHE A 153 -6.39 2.21 -7.26
C PHE A 153 -5.75 0.87 -7.64
N GLU A 154 -4.68 0.46 -6.95
CA GLU A 154 -4.05 -0.85 -7.16
C GLU A 154 -4.97 -2.02 -6.73
N LEU A 155 -5.80 -1.82 -5.70
CA LEU A 155 -6.85 -2.75 -5.31
C LEU A 155 -7.95 -2.85 -6.36
N ALA A 156 -8.44 -1.72 -6.86
CA ALA A 156 -9.48 -1.67 -7.89
C ALA A 156 -9.06 -2.37 -9.18
N LYS A 157 -7.78 -2.21 -9.60
CA LYS A 157 -7.21 -2.92 -10.76
C LYS A 157 -7.16 -4.44 -10.60
N ARG A 158 -7.26 -4.96 -9.37
CA ARG A 158 -7.05 -6.38 -9.02
C ARG A 158 -8.25 -7.00 -8.30
N ASP A 159 -9.45 -6.49 -8.58
CA ASP A 159 -10.72 -6.94 -7.97
C ASP A 159 -10.74 -6.90 -6.44
N GLY A 160 -9.97 -6.01 -5.81
CA GLY A 160 -9.83 -5.90 -4.36
C GLY A 160 -8.71 -6.75 -3.74
N ARG A 161 -7.88 -7.41 -4.54
CA ARG A 161 -6.71 -8.14 -4.02
C ARG A 161 -5.58 -7.18 -3.66
N VAL A 162 -5.24 -7.14 -2.38
CA VAL A 162 -3.97 -6.58 -1.89
C VAL A 162 -2.79 -7.44 -2.39
N ILE A 163 -1.88 -6.83 -3.15
CA ILE A 163 -0.58 -7.39 -3.56
C ILE A 163 0.48 -6.33 -3.28
N GLY A 164 1.72 -6.75 -3.01
CA GLY A 164 2.86 -5.86 -2.82
C GLY A 164 3.06 -5.43 -1.36
N PHE A 165 1.98 -5.38 -0.59
CA PHE A 165 2.03 -5.10 0.84
C PHE A 165 2.44 -6.32 1.67
N ASN A 166 3.29 -6.05 2.65
CA ASN A 166 3.60 -6.95 3.75
C ASN A 166 2.55 -6.78 4.85
N TRP A 167 1.90 -7.87 5.27
CA TRP A 167 0.84 -7.83 6.28
C TRP A 167 1.34 -7.43 7.67
N VAL A 168 2.62 -7.67 8.00
CA VAL A 168 3.22 -7.24 9.25
C VAL A 168 3.41 -5.72 9.25
N PHE A 169 3.90 -5.14 8.16
CA PHE A 169 3.97 -3.68 7.98
C PHE A 169 2.61 -3.04 8.22
N LEU A 170 1.58 -3.47 7.49
CA LEU A 170 0.25 -2.88 7.59
C LEU A 170 -0.32 -3.00 9.00
N SER A 171 -0.04 -4.11 9.70
CA SER A 171 -0.53 -4.32 11.06
C SER A 171 0.19 -3.42 12.08
N ILE A 172 1.50 -3.23 11.94
CA ILE A 172 2.27 -2.32 12.81
C ILE A 172 1.79 -0.88 12.61
N ASP A 173 1.55 -0.48 11.38
CA ASP A 173 1.06 0.85 11.02
C ASP A 173 -0.33 1.14 11.63
N THR A 174 -1.27 0.23 11.44
CA THR A 174 -2.62 0.32 12.03
C THR A 174 -2.56 0.34 13.55
N LEU A 175 -1.71 -0.47 14.17
CA LEU A 175 -1.55 -0.45 15.63
C LEU A 175 -0.93 0.88 16.09
N GLY A 176 0.04 1.43 15.36
CA GLY A 176 0.60 2.76 15.61
C GLY A 176 -0.48 3.85 15.66
N GLY A 177 -1.38 3.84 14.67
CA GLY A 177 -2.53 4.74 14.60
C GLY A 177 -3.54 4.53 15.72
N LEU A 178 -3.90 3.28 16.02
CA LEU A 178 -4.85 2.96 17.09
C LEU A 178 -4.33 3.36 18.48
N PHE A 179 -3.06 3.03 18.80
CA PHE A 179 -2.47 3.39 20.08
C PHE A 179 -2.32 4.91 20.22
N SER A 180 -1.97 5.63 19.16
CA SER A 180 -1.91 7.10 19.16
C SER A 180 -3.30 7.73 19.32
N LEU A 181 -4.34 7.14 18.70
CA LEU A 181 -5.72 7.58 18.87
C LEU A 181 -6.23 7.32 20.30
N PHE A 182 -5.91 6.18 20.90
CA PHE A 182 -6.25 5.89 22.30
C PHE A 182 -5.51 6.79 23.27
N ALA A 183 -4.25 7.15 22.98
CA ALA A 183 -3.49 8.12 23.76
C ALA A 183 -4.22 9.47 23.79
N LEU A 184 -4.62 9.95 22.62
CA LEU A 184 -5.35 11.22 22.48
C LEU A 184 -6.70 11.19 23.23
N ALA A 185 -7.44 10.08 23.13
CA ALA A 185 -8.68 9.89 23.87
C ALA A 185 -8.46 9.89 25.40
N ALA A 186 -7.33 9.35 25.87
CA ALA A 186 -6.97 9.28 27.28
C ALA A 186 -6.40 10.60 27.85
N GLN A 187 -5.98 11.54 27.00
CA GLN A 187 -5.39 12.82 27.40
C GLN A 187 -6.42 13.87 27.86
N GLY A 188 -7.71 13.67 27.54
CA GLY A 188 -8.82 14.55 27.94
C GLY A 188 -8.88 15.91 27.22
N SER A 189 -7.79 16.32 26.57
CA SER A 189 -7.73 17.44 25.61
C SER A 189 -7.55 16.86 24.20
N PHE A 190 -8.51 17.10 23.33
CA PHE A 190 -8.50 16.52 22.00
C PHE A 190 -7.81 17.47 21.02
N ASP A 191 -6.56 17.17 20.65
CA ASP A 191 -5.94 17.75 19.46
C ASP A 191 -6.67 17.23 18.22
N ILE A 192 -7.52 18.11 17.66
CA ILE A 192 -8.37 17.81 16.51
C ILE A 192 -7.54 17.41 15.29
N LEU A 193 -6.38 18.06 15.07
CA LEU A 193 -5.57 17.81 13.89
C LEU A 193 -4.94 16.41 13.96
N GLY A 194 -4.27 16.10 15.06
CA GLY A 194 -3.71 14.76 15.31
C GLY A 194 -4.79 13.68 15.29
N GLY A 195 -5.93 13.92 15.94
CA GLY A 195 -7.06 12.98 15.96
C GLY A 195 -7.62 12.66 14.57
N ILE A 196 -7.81 13.69 13.73
CA ILE A 196 -8.25 13.50 12.34
C ILE A 196 -7.24 12.67 11.56
N MET A 197 -5.94 12.96 11.68
CA MET A 197 -4.89 12.20 10.98
C MET A 197 -4.93 10.72 11.37
N TYR A 198 -5.03 10.42 12.67
CA TYR A 198 -5.03 9.03 13.15
C TYR A 198 -6.29 8.27 12.70
N ILE A 199 -7.46 8.91 12.75
CA ILE A 199 -8.72 8.31 12.28
C ILE A 199 -8.65 8.03 10.78
N ILE A 200 -8.19 8.99 9.97
CA ILE A 200 -8.08 8.82 8.52
C ILE A 200 -7.19 7.64 8.18
N VAL A 201 -6.00 7.54 8.80
CA VAL A 201 -5.07 6.43 8.57
C VAL A 201 -5.74 5.10 8.91
N VAL A 202 -6.28 4.97 10.13
CA VAL A 202 -6.91 3.71 10.59
C VAL A 202 -8.10 3.32 9.71
N VAL A 203 -8.95 4.27 9.30
CA VAL A 203 -10.11 3.99 8.44
C VAL A 203 -9.69 3.54 7.05
N LEU A 204 -8.70 4.21 6.46
CA LEU A 204 -8.21 3.84 5.12
C LEU A 204 -7.53 2.46 5.15
N GLU A 205 -6.73 2.17 6.17
CA GLU A 205 -6.11 0.86 6.31
C GLU A 205 -7.13 -0.25 6.55
N LEU A 206 -8.16 0.01 7.37
CA LEU A 206 -9.28 -0.92 7.55
C LEU A 206 -9.98 -1.22 6.22
N GLY A 207 -10.11 -0.23 5.34
CA GLY A 207 -10.61 -0.42 3.98
C GLY A 207 -9.74 -1.38 3.15
N ILE A 208 -8.42 -1.32 3.28
CA ILE A 208 -7.48 -2.24 2.64
C ILE A 208 -7.69 -3.67 3.16
N TYR A 209 -7.80 -3.85 4.48
CA TYR A 209 -8.09 -5.16 5.08
C TYR A 209 -9.43 -5.74 4.60
N ILE A 210 -10.50 -4.95 4.66
CA ILE A 210 -11.85 -5.34 4.24
C ILE A 210 -11.83 -5.76 2.77
N SER A 211 -11.20 -4.97 1.90
CA SER A 211 -11.08 -5.27 0.47
C SER A 211 -10.44 -6.64 0.23
N HIS A 212 -9.33 -6.95 0.92
CA HIS A 212 -8.67 -8.25 0.81
C HIS A 212 -9.52 -9.40 1.34
N ILE A 213 -10.21 -9.20 2.47
CA ILE A 213 -11.10 -10.21 3.04
C ILE A 213 -12.25 -10.52 2.08
N ILE A 214 -12.90 -9.51 1.52
CA ILE A 214 -13.95 -9.67 0.51
C ILE A 214 -13.41 -10.42 -0.70
N TRP A 215 -12.21 -10.06 -1.19
CA TRP A 215 -11.56 -10.77 -2.30
C TRP A 215 -11.33 -12.24 -1.96
N ARG A 216 -10.78 -12.55 -0.78
CA ARG A 216 -10.56 -13.94 -0.33
C ARG A 216 -11.86 -14.72 -0.26
N ILE A 217 -12.97 -14.12 0.21
CA ILE A 217 -14.30 -14.75 0.27
C ILE A 217 -14.84 -15.04 -1.13
N ARG A 218 -14.77 -14.07 -2.03
CA ARG A 218 -15.28 -14.17 -3.40
C ARG A 218 -14.53 -15.21 -4.23
N TYR A 219 -13.22 -15.30 -4.04
CA TYR A 219 -12.33 -16.19 -4.79
C TYR A 219 -11.96 -17.47 -4.02
N ARG A 220 -12.67 -17.84 -2.93
CA ARG A 220 -12.40 -19.08 -2.15
C ARG A 220 -12.29 -20.33 -3.03
N LYS A 221 -13.17 -20.45 -4.04
CA LYS A 221 -13.16 -21.60 -4.97
C LYS A 221 -11.89 -21.65 -5.82
N VAL A 222 -11.43 -20.50 -6.30
CA VAL A 222 -10.18 -20.38 -7.08
C VAL A 222 -8.97 -20.66 -6.19
N LEU A 223 -8.97 -20.15 -4.96
CA LEU A 223 -7.91 -20.41 -3.99
C LEU A 223 -7.81 -21.90 -3.64
N LYS A 224 -8.95 -22.59 -3.52
CA LYS A 224 -9.00 -24.04 -3.29
C LYS A 224 -8.43 -24.81 -4.49
N GLU A 225 -8.86 -24.46 -5.71
CA GLU A 225 -8.35 -25.08 -6.94
C GLU A 225 -6.85 -24.81 -7.15
N ALA A 226 -6.35 -23.61 -6.85
CA ALA A 226 -4.93 -23.28 -6.88
C ALA A 226 -4.12 -24.19 -5.94
N LYS A 227 -4.65 -24.41 -4.74
CA LYS A 227 -4.01 -25.30 -3.76
C LYS A 227 -4.04 -26.77 -4.18
N GLU A 228 -5.13 -27.21 -4.82
CA GLU A 228 -5.30 -28.59 -5.29
C GLU A 228 -4.44 -28.88 -6.53
N THR A 229 -4.30 -27.92 -7.45
CA THR A 229 -3.58 -28.08 -8.72
C THR A 229 -2.11 -27.68 -8.64
N GLY A 230 -1.69 -26.99 -7.58
CA GLY A 230 -0.35 -26.42 -7.45
C GLY A 230 -0.05 -25.26 -8.41
N VAL A 231 -1.05 -24.81 -9.17
CA VAL A 231 -0.94 -23.69 -10.12
C VAL A 231 -1.09 -22.37 -9.38
N SER A 232 -0.35 -21.34 -9.81
CA SER A 232 -0.46 -20.02 -9.20
C SER A 232 -1.88 -19.45 -9.35
N VAL A 233 -2.32 -18.67 -8.36
CA VAL A 233 -3.65 -18.03 -8.40
C VAL A 233 -3.77 -17.09 -9.60
N ASP A 234 -2.66 -16.44 -9.98
CA ASP A 234 -2.60 -15.53 -11.12
C ASP A 234 -2.84 -16.27 -12.44
N ASP A 235 -2.16 -17.41 -12.64
CA ASP A 235 -2.34 -18.24 -13.83
C ASP A 235 -3.77 -18.78 -13.95
N LEU A 236 -4.39 -19.19 -12.84
CA LEU A 236 -5.78 -19.68 -12.85
C LEU A 236 -6.80 -18.57 -13.16
N LEU A 237 -6.59 -17.36 -12.63
CA LEU A 237 -7.42 -16.22 -12.95
C LEU A 237 -7.28 -15.83 -14.42
N ASP A 238 -6.06 -15.85 -14.96
CA ASP A 238 -5.78 -15.59 -16.37
C ASP A 238 -6.40 -16.63 -17.30
N GLN A 239 -6.30 -17.92 -16.96
CA GLN A 239 -6.94 -19.00 -17.70
C GLN A 239 -8.47 -18.83 -17.73
N ARG A 240 -9.09 -18.53 -16.58
CA ARG A 240 -10.53 -18.27 -16.47
C ARG A 240 -10.95 -17.00 -17.22
N GLY A 241 -10.12 -15.96 -17.18
CA GLY A 241 -10.32 -14.71 -17.92
C GLY A 241 -10.26 -14.91 -19.43
N ARG A 242 -9.26 -15.65 -19.93
CA ARG A 242 -9.16 -16.06 -21.35
C ARG A 242 -10.38 -16.87 -21.77
N ARG A 243 -10.83 -17.82 -20.95
CA ARG A 243 -12.02 -18.66 -21.24
C ARG A 243 -13.30 -17.84 -21.40
N LYS A 244 -13.45 -16.72 -20.66
CA LYS A 244 -14.58 -15.78 -20.81
C LYS A 244 -14.44 -14.85 -22.03
N ARG A 245 -13.21 -14.53 -22.47
CA ARG A 245 -12.96 -13.63 -23.61
C ARG A 245 -13.09 -14.30 -24.97
N ILE A 246 -13.04 -15.64 -25.06
CA ILE A 246 -13.34 -16.33 -26.32
C ILE A 246 -14.83 -16.14 -26.60
N PRO A 247 -15.23 -15.44 -27.68
CA PRO A 247 -16.65 -15.27 -28.00
C PRO A 247 -17.26 -16.64 -28.25
N GLN A 248 -18.42 -16.93 -27.66
CA GLN A 248 -19.15 -18.18 -27.89
C GLN A 248 -19.36 -18.48 -29.39
N ARG A 249 -19.45 -17.42 -30.22
CA ARG A 249 -19.48 -17.50 -31.68
C ARG A 249 -18.23 -18.14 -32.29
N THR A 250 -17.04 -17.88 -31.76
CA THR A 250 -15.77 -18.44 -32.24
C THR A 250 -15.67 -19.92 -31.87
N ILE A 251 -16.11 -20.29 -30.67
CA ILE A 251 -16.20 -21.70 -30.24
C ILE A 251 -17.20 -22.45 -31.12
N ASN A 252 -18.40 -21.90 -31.34
CA ASN A 252 -19.43 -22.52 -32.17
C ASN A 252 -19.00 -22.65 -33.64
N ARG A 253 -18.29 -21.65 -34.20
CA ARG A 253 -17.72 -21.75 -35.55
C ARG A 253 -16.63 -22.83 -35.65
N GLY A 254 -15.77 -22.95 -34.63
CA GLY A 254 -14.77 -24.01 -34.57
C GLY A 254 -15.40 -25.41 -34.50
N ILE A 255 -16.43 -25.58 -33.67
CA ILE A 255 -17.18 -26.84 -33.54
C ILE A 255 -17.91 -27.18 -34.85
N SER A 256 -18.51 -26.19 -35.52
CA SER A 256 -19.16 -26.40 -36.83
C SER A 256 -18.16 -26.89 -37.88
N LYS A 257 -17.03 -26.19 -38.05
CA LYS A 257 -15.97 -26.60 -38.98
C LYS A 257 -15.42 -28.01 -38.68
N ALA A 258 -15.25 -28.35 -37.40
CA ALA A 258 -14.79 -29.67 -37.00
C ALA A 258 -15.82 -30.75 -37.32
N LYS A 259 -17.12 -30.48 -37.13
CA LYS A 259 -18.20 -31.38 -37.56
C LYS A 259 -18.22 -31.57 -39.08
N ASP A 260 -18.06 -30.49 -39.85
CA ASP A 260 -18.04 -30.55 -41.31
C ASP A 260 -16.85 -31.40 -41.81
N LEU A 261 -15.66 -31.21 -41.23
CA LEU A 261 -14.47 -32.01 -41.54
C LEU A 261 -14.63 -33.50 -41.16
N LEU A 262 -15.25 -33.80 -40.03
CA LEU A 262 -15.54 -35.17 -39.62
C LEU A 262 -16.60 -35.82 -40.52
N HIS A 263 -17.61 -35.07 -40.94
CA HIS A 263 -18.63 -35.53 -41.88
C HIS A 263 -18.01 -35.83 -43.25
N HIS A 264 -17.12 -34.95 -43.72
CA HIS A 264 -16.41 -35.13 -44.99
C HIS A 264 -15.45 -36.34 -44.95
N LYS A 265 -14.78 -36.58 -43.82
CA LYS A 265 -13.97 -37.80 -43.61
C LYS A 265 -14.82 -39.06 -43.51
N ARG A 266 -16.02 -39.00 -42.93
CA ARG A 266 -16.97 -40.14 -42.90
C ARG A 266 -17.46 -40.52 -44.29
N CYS A 267 -17.72 -39.55 -45.16
CA CYS A 267 -18.12 -39.80 -46.55
C CYS A 267 -16.98 -40.33 -47.43
N GLN A 268 -15.72 -40.16 -47.02
CA GLN A 268 -14.54 -40.65 -47.75
C GLN A 268 -13.99 -41.99 -47.21
N LEU A 269 -14.53 -42.50 -46.10
CA LEU A 269 -14.20 -43.85 -45.64
C LEU A 269 -14.96 -44.85 -46.53
N PRO A 270 -14.27 -45.74 -47.26
CA PRO A 270 -14.94 -46.81 -47.99
C PRO A 270 -15.73 -47.65 -46.98
N GLN A 271 -17.00 -47.92 -47.27
CA GLN A 271 -17.80 -48.87 -46.51
C GLN A 271 -17.06 -50.22 -46.53
N ARG A 272 -16.38 -50.59 -45.44
CA ARG A 272 -16.07 -52.00 -45.20
C ARG A 272 -17.41 -52.71 -45.07
N ARG A 273 -17.74 -53.50 -46.08
CA ARG A 273 -18.83 -54.48 -46.04
C ARG A 273 -18.62 -55.37 -44.81
N GLU A 274 -19.63 -55.45 -43.95
CA GLU A 274 -19.73 -56.43 -42.86
C GLU A 274 -20.01 -57.86 -43.40
N GLU A 275 -19.38 -58.27 -44.50
CA GLU A 275 -19.60 -59.61 -45.09
C GLU A 275 -18.44 -60.59 -44.87
N ASP A 276 -17.32 -60.19 -44.24
CA ASP A 276 -16.14 -61.07 -44.03
C ASP A 276 -15.91 -61.49 -42.56
N VAL A 277 -16.98 -61.82 -41.81
CA VAL A 277 -16.86 -62.40 -40.43
C VAL A 277 -17.70 -63.68 -40.25
N LEU A 278 -17.96 -64.40 -41.34
CA LEU A 278 -18.54 -65.75 -41.30
C LEU A 278 -17.81 -66.68 -42.29
N MET A 279 -16.54 -66.95 -41.99
CA MET A 279 -15.83 -68.20 -42.29
C MET A 279 -14.79 -68.46 -41.21
#